data_AF-A0A9D3V7S6-F1
#
_entry.id   AF-A0A9D3V7S6-F1
#
_cell.length_a   1.000
_cell.length_b   1.000
_cell.length_c   1.000
_cell.angle_alpha   90.00
_cell.angle_beta   90.00
_cell.angle_gamma   90.00
#
_symmetry.space_group_name_H-M   'P 1'
#
loop_
_entity.id
_entity.type
_entity.pdbx_description
1 polymer ?
#
loop_
_entity_poly.entity_id
_entity_poly.type
_entity_poly.pdbx_seq_one_letter_code
_entity_poly.pdbx_strand_id
1 'polypeptide(L)'
;MVNKETSRVLDLNPPPLPKRHHIILKFLISFLLLGLAFRLFVSDSLSFFTASVVEAPPPLVEETNVLIEPPLPSTSAGDLLSVNESKTIPNEEISMSFNASNVASECDLFVGDWVPDPSAPAYTNSSCRDIEAHQNCMMNGRPDSGYLYWRWNPRSCELPRFDPQKFLDLMKNKWWAFIGDSISRNHVQSFLCILSQVEQAVEVYHDEQYKSKRWHFPSHNFTLSVIWSPFLLKADIFEDINGVSSAETQLHLDKLDKTWTDQYENFDYAVIAGGKWFLKTAIYHENDTVTGCHSCSGKNLTEMSFEYAYRRALKSMLDFMTGSGRKAFVFLRTTTPDHFENGEWFSGGTCNRTVPFKEGEVDIKDVDAEMRGIEMEEFEKASIIGAENGVTLKLLDTTRMSMLRPDGHPGPYRQFQPFAKDENAKVQNDCLHWCLPGPIDSWNDILMEMVIRGAH
;
A
#
# COMPACT_ATOMS: atom_id res chain seq x y z
N MET A 1 -57.13 -15.43 98.64
CA MET A 1 -55.92 -14.77 99.17
C MET A 1 -55.11 -14.25 97.99
N VAL A 2 -54.87 -12.93 97.97
CA VAL A 2 -53.82 -12.20 97.23
C VAL A 2 -53.94 -12.05 95.69
N ASN A 3 -54.20 -10.80 95.28
CA ASN A 3 -53.75 -10.00 94.11
C ASN A 3 -52.84 -10.69 93.08
N LYS A 4 -52.94 -10.40 91.77
CA LYS A 4 -52.84 -9.08 91.12
C LYS A 4 -53.20 -9.21 89.63
N GLU A 5 -53.86 -8.19 89.07
CA GLU A 5 -54.08 -7.99 87.63
C GLU A 5 -52.79 -8.04 86.81
N THR A 6 -52.87 -8.48 85.55
CA THR A 6 -52.08 -7.86 84.47
C THR A 6 -52.71 -8.13 83.10
N SER A 7 -52.84 -7.03 82.36
CA SER A 7 -53.50 -6.84 81.07
C SER A 7 -52.93 -7.72 79.94
N ARG A 8 -53.80 -8.37 79.16
CA ARG A 8 -53.49 -8.83 77.79
C ARG A 8 -53.70 -7.65 76.84
N VAL A 9 -52.62 -6.92 76.57
CA VAL A 9 -52.55 -5.94 75.47
C VAL A 9 -52.17 -6.69 74.19
N LEU A 10 -52.88 -6.40 73.11
CA LEU A 10 -52.70 -6.96 71.76
C LEU A 10 -51.28 -6.71 71.22
N ASP A 11 -50.58 -7.79 70.88
CA ASP A 11 -49.42 -7.77 69.97
C ASP A 11 -49.90 -7.36 68.56
N LEU A 12 -49.59 -6.13 68.16
CA LEU A 12 -49.62 -5.70 66.75
C LEU A 12 -48.18 -5.72 66.22
N ASN A 13 -47.65 -6.92 65.99
CA ASN A 13 -46.48 -7.08 65.13
C ASN A 13 -46.96 -7.17 63.67
N PRO A 14 -46.62 -6.21 62.78
CA PRO A 14 -46.82 -6.41 61.35
C PRO A 14 -45.88 -7.53 60.84
N PRO A 15 -46.33 -8.39 59.92
CA PRO A 15 -45.52 -9.46 59.38
C PRO A 15 -44.34 -8.90 58.57
N PRO A 16 -43.20 -9.62 58.52
CA PRO A 16 -42.04 -9.19 57.72
C PRO A 16 -42.41 -9.19 56.23
N LEU A 17 -42.17 -8.06 55.57
CA LEU A 17 -42.31 -7.91 54.13
C LEU A 17 -41.45 -8.95 53.38
N PRO A 18 -41.95 -9.57 52.30
CA PRO A 18 -41.25 -10.67 51.65
C PRO A 18 -39.93 -10.20 51.02
N LYS A 19 -38.80 -10.83 51.40
CA LYS A 19 -37.45 -10.64 50.83
C LYS A 19 -37.39 -10.69 49.29
N ARG A 20 -38.43 -11.20 48.63
CA ARG A 20 -38.56 -11.28 47.16
C ARG A 20 -38.70 -9.90 46.49
N HIS A 21 -39.35 -8.92 47.15
CA HIS A 21 -39.53 -7.58 46.57
C HIS A 21 -38.23 -6.78 46.52
N HIS A 22 -37.30 -7.00 47.46
CA HIS A 22 -35.98 -6.36 47.43
C HIS A 22 -35.08 -6.87 46.31
N ILE A 23 -35.20 -8.14 45.93
CA ILE A 23 -34.42 -8.69 44.82
C ILE A 23 -34.94 -8.12 43.49
N ILE A 24 -36.27 -8.10 43.30
CA ILE A 24 -36.89 -7.53 42.10
C ILE A 24 -36.58 -6.03 41.97
N LEU A 25 -36.63 -5.28 43.07
CA LEU A 25 -36.28 -3.86 43.07
C LEU A 25 -34.81 -3.62 42.72
N LYS A 26 -33.89 -4.46 43.20
CA LYS A 26 -32.46 -4.38 42.82
C LYS A 26 -32.24 -4.68 41.34
N PHE A 27 -32.94 -5.66 40.77
CA PHE A 27 -32.87 -5.94 39.34
C PHE A 27 -33.45 -4.79 38.50
N LEU A 28 -34.57 -4.21 38.93
CA LEU A 28 -35.16 -3.04 38.26
C LEU A 28 -34.23 -1.84 38.27
N ILE A 29 -33.60 -1.54 39.41
CA ILE A 29 -32.62 -0.44 39.51
C ILE A 29 -31.39 -0.72 38.64
N SER A 30 -30.89 -1.97 38.63
CA SER A 30 -29.76 -2.35 37.78
C SER A 30 -30.07 -2.20 36.28
N PHE A 31 -31.26 -2.64 35.84
CA PHE A 31 -31.71 -2.46 34.45
C PHE A 31 -31.90 -0.99 34.08
N LEU A 32 -32.41 -0.16 35.01
CA LEU A 32 -32.53 1.28 34.82
C LEU A 32 -31.16 1.96 34.66
N LEU A 33 -30.18 1.58 35.49
CA LEU A 33 -28.82 2.10 35.41
C LEU A 33 -28.11 1.64 34.13
N LEU A 34 -28.29 0.38 33.70
CA LEU A 34 -27.78 -0.12 32.43
C LEU A 34 -28.41 0.63 31.23
N GLY A 35 -29.73 0.87 31.29
CA GLY A 35 -30.44 1.62 30.25
C GLY A 35 -30.01 3.08 30.17
N LEU A 36 -29.72 3.71 31.31
CA LEU A 36 -29.19 5.08 31.37
C LEU A 36 -27.76 5.15 30.83
N ALA A 37 -26.91 4.18 31.18
CA ALA A 37 -25.55 4.08 30.66
C ALA A 37 -25.56 3.84 29.13
N PHE A 38 -26.43 2.95 28.64
CA PHE A 38 -26.62 2.72 27.21
C PHE A 38 -27.14 3.96 26.49
N ARG A 39 -28.09 4.69 27.08
CA ARG A 39 -28.57 5.98 26.54
C ARG A 39 -27.43 6.98 26.45
N LEU A 40 -26.58 7.14 27.47
CA LEU A 40 -25.46 8.08 27.44
C LEU A 40 -24.44 7.68 26.36
N PHE A 41 -24.06 6.40 26.27
CA PHE A 41 -23.15 5.88 25.23
C PHE A 41 -23.70 6.07 23.81
N VAL A 42 -25.01 5.83 23.61
CA VAL A 42 -25.66 5.98 22.29
C VAL A 42 -25.92 7.46 21.96
N SER A 43 -26.14 8.32 22.96
CA SER A 43 -26.31 9.77 22.76
C SER A 43 -25.01 10.42 22.31
N ASP A 44 -23.88 10.09 22.96
CA ASP A 44 -22.55 10.53 22.52
C ASP A 44 -22.23 10.00 21.11
N SER A 45 -22.60 8.75 20.82
CA SER A 45 -22.41 8.17 19.49
C SER A 45 -23.25 8.88 18.42
N LEU A 46 -24.50 9.25 18.70
CA LEU A 46 -25.40 9.89 17.72
C LEU A 46 -25.15 11.41 17.55
N SER A 47 -24.60 12.10 18.55
CA SER A 47 -24.18 13.50 18.41
C SER A 47 -22.99 13.68 17.46
N PHE A 48 -22.22 12.62 17.18
CA PHE A 48 -21.17 12.63 16.16
C PHE A 48 -21.67 12.29 14.74
N PHE A 49 -22.93 11.87 14.56
CA PHE A 49 -23.48 11.45 13.25
C PHE A 49 -24.55 12.36 12.64
N THR A 50 -24.81 13.55 13.21
CA THR A 50 -25.76 14.51 12.61
C THR A 50 -25.18 15.93 12.53
N ALA A 51 -24.19 16.11 11.66
CA ALA A 51 -23.86 17.43 11.11
C ALA A 51 -23.15 17.29 9.76
N SER A 52 -23.91 17.12 8.68
CA SER A 52 -23.60 17.72 7.37
C SER A 52 -24.74 17.41 6.40
N VAL A 53 -25.80 18.22 6.43
CA VAL A 53 -26.66 18.41 5.26
C VAL A 53 -26.08 19.61 4.53
N VAL A 54 -25.42 19.39 3.40
CA VAL A 54 -24.98 20.49 2.53
C VAL A 54 -26.00 20.63 1.40
N GLU A 55 -26.64 21.79 1.40
CA GLU A 55 -27.52 22.29 0.35
C GLU A 55 -26.83 22.34 -1.01
N ALA A 56 -27.60 22.05 -2.06
CA ALA A 56 -27.20 22.25 -3.45
C ALA A 56 -27.03 23.77 -3.76
N PRO A 57 -25.97 24.17 -4.49
CA PRO A 57 -25.85 25.55 -4.95
C PRO A 57 -26.72 25.82 -6.20
N PRO A 58 -27.21 27.07 -6.38
CA PRO A 58 -28.05 27.48 -7.51
C PRO A 58 -27.26 27.69 -8.82
N PRO A 59 -27.93 27.76 -9.99
CA PRO A 59 -27.25 27.77 -11.29
C PRO A 59 -26.88 29.18 -11.81
N LEU A 60 -25.73 29.18 -12.50
CA LEU A 60 -25.29 30.00 -13.65
C LEU A 60 -25.22 31.54 -13.55
N VAL A 61 -24.02 32.07 -13.85
CA VAL A 61 -23.83 33.32 -14.61
C VAL A 61 -22.72 33.08 -15.65
N GLU A 62 -23.07 33.26 -16.93
CA GLU A 62 -22.15 33.38 -18.06
C GLU A 62 -21.38 34.70 -17.96
N GLU A 63 -20.04 34.64 -18.05
CA GLU A 63 -19.25 35.79 -18.52
C GLU A 63 -18.53 35.40 -19.81
N THR A 64 -18.96 36.07 -20.88
CA THR A 64 -18.30 36.13 -22.17
C THR A 64 -17.14 37.12 -22.07
N ASN A 65 -15.93 36.73 -22.47
CA ASN A 65 -14.90 37.68 -22.90
C ASN A 65 -13.90 37.06 -23.90
N VAL A 66 -14.22 37.31 -25.17
CA VAL A 66 -13.40 37.83 -26.27
C VAL A 66 -11.89 37.51 -26.30
N LEU A 67 -11.55 36.82 -27.40
CA LEU A 67 -10.23 36.56 -28.00
C LEU A 67 -9.39 37.82 -28.24
N ILE A 68 -8.11 37.78 -27.86
CA ILE A 68 -7.03 38.60 -28.47
C ILE A 68 -5.73 37.77 -28.55
N GLU A 69 -5.34 37.40 -29.77
CA GLU A 69 -3.98 36.95 -30.15
C GLU A 69 -3.07 38.16 -30.38
N PRO A 70 -1.74 38.06 -30.16
CA PRO A 70 -0.80 38.19 -31.29
C PRO A 70 0.55 37.43 -31.07
N PRO A 71 1.58 37.53 -31.95
CA PRO A 71 1.82 36.64 -33.09
C PRO A 71 3.15 35.85 -33.00
N LEU A 72 3.27 34.83 -33.86
CA LEU A 72 4.50 34.08 -34.17
C LEU A 72 5.68 34.95 -34.65
N PRO A 73 6.91 34.42 -34.50
CA PRO A 73 7.90 34.49 -35.57
C PRO A 73 8.39 33.11 -36.05
N SER A 74 8.84 33.15 -37.30
CA SER A 74 9.12 32.11 -38.28
C SER A 74 10.54 31.51 -38.27
N THR A 75 10.66 30.23 -38.69
CA THR A 75 11.70 29.57 -39.55
C THR A 75 13.19 29.85 -39.29
N SER A 76 14.12 28.88 -39.27
CA SER A 76 14.44 27.93 -40.35
C SER A 76 15.30 26.73 -39.90
N ALA A 77 15.22 25.65 -40.68
CA ALA A 77 16.05 24.44 -40.62
C ALA A 77 17.34 24.52 -41.47
N GLY A 78 18.25 23.55 -41.23
CA GLY A 78 19.43 23.18 -42.06
C GLY A 78 20.74 23.52 -41.35
N ASP A 79 21.76 22.65 -41.19
CA ASP A 79 22.26 21.66 -42.15
C ASP A 79 23.17 20.60 -41.46
N LEU A 80 23.54 19.60 -42.25
CA LEU A 80 24.09 18.28 -41.91
C LEU A 80 25.58 18.14 -42.37
N LEU A 81 26.31 17.15 -41.81
CA LEU A 81 27.56 16.48 -42.33
C LEU A 81 28.91 17.22 -42.07
N SER A 82 30.09 16.61 -41.88
CA SER A 82 30.62 15.22 -41.92
C SER A 82 32.10 15.16 -41.45
N VAL A 83 32.44 14.14 -40.65
CA VAL A 83 33.55 13.13 -40.72
C VAL A 83 34.93 13.42 -41.38
N ASN A 84 35.98 12.93 -40.67
CA ASN A 84 37.39 12.57 -41.02
C ASN A 84 38.43 13.72 -41.19
N GLU A 85 39.68 13.63 -40.74
CA GLU A 85 40.62 12.51 -40.79
C GLU A 85 41.87 12.70 -39.88
N SER A 86 42.55 11.59 -39.61
CA SER A 86 43.74 11.37 -38.76
C SER A 86 45.04 12.05 -39.27
N LYS A 87 45.84 12.61 -38.34
CA LYS A 87 47.31 12.72 -38.46
C LYS A 87 48.00 12.44 -37.12
N THR A 88 48.94 11.50 -37.15
CA THR A 88 49.79 11.02 -36.06
C THR A 88 51.17 11.71 -36.05
N ILE A 89 51.88 11.56 -34.90
CA ILE A 89 53.32 11.79 -34.59
C ILE A 89 53.61 13.10 -33.80
N PRO A 90 54.47 13.14 -32.74
CA PRO A 90 54.87 12.14 -31.72
C PRO A 90 54.77 12.65 -30.26
N ASN A 91 54.99 11.73 -29.30
CA ASN A 91 55.05 11.93 -27.85
C ASN A 91 55.91 13.12 -27.36
N GLU A 92 55.29 14.02 -26.60
CA GLU A 92 55.92 14.75 -25.50
C GLU A 92 55.08 14.56 -24.24
N GLU A 93 55.72 14.09 -23.17
CA GLU A 93 55.14 13.97 -21.84
C GLU A 93 54.79 15.37 -21.31
N ILE A 94 53.50 15.71 -21.31
CA ILE A 94 52.97 16.82 -20.54
C ILE A 94 51.96 16.24 -19.56
N SER A 95 52.34 16.25 -18.28
CA SER A 95 51.45 15.97 -17.17
C SER A 95 50.35 17.04 -17.11
N MET A 96 49.29 16.84 -17.88
CA MET A 96 48.06 17.59 -17.72
C MET A 96 47.20 16.88 -16.68
N SER A 97 47.07 17.52 -15.53
CA SER A 97 46.01 17.25 -14.57
C SER A 97 44.68 17.29 -15.31
N PHE A 98 44.09 16.13 -15.58
CA PHE A 98 42.69 16.04 -15.90
C PHE A 98 41.95 16.54 -14.66
N ASN A 99 41.53 17.81 -14.70
CA ASN A 99 40.36 18.22 -13.97
C ASN A 99 39.23 17.34 -14.50
N ALA A 100 38.97 16.24 -13.79
CA ALA A 100 37.71 15.56 -13.84
C ALA A 100 36.67 16.63 -13.47
N SER A 101 36.13 17.29 -14.49
CA SER A 101 34.81 17.87 -14.39
C SER A 101 33.93 16.73 -13.88
N ASN A 102 33.51 16.83 -12.63
CA ASN A 102 32.51 15.97 -12.02
C ASN A 102 31.28 15.99 -12.95
N VAL A 103 31.22 15.05 -13.88
CA VAL A 103 29.95 14.51 -14.32
C VAL A 103 29.46 13.83 -13.06
N ALA A 104 28.64 14.54 -12.28
CA ALA A 104 27.96 13.95 -11.15
C ALA A 104 27.30 12.68 -11.68
N SER A 105 27.76 11.52 -11.23
CA SER A 105 27.12 10.25 -11.56
C SER A 105 25.66 10.40 -11.22
N GLU A 106 24.78 10.20 -12.20
CA GLU A 106 23.34 10.24 -11.99
C GLU A 106 23.01 9.32 -10.80
N CYS A 107 22.35 9.88 -9.77
CA CYS A 107 22.12 9.18 -8.52
C CYS A 107 21.06 8.09 -8.73
N ASP A 108 21.50 6.86 -8.85
CA ASP A 108 20.65 5.67 -8.81
C ASP A 108 20.19 5.41 -7.37
N LEU A 109 18.90 5.65 -7.10
CA LEU A 109 18.29 5.46 -5.78
C LEU A 109 18.06 3.98 -5.42
N PHE A 110 18.15 3.08 -6.39
CA PHE A 110 17.76 1.66 -6.25
C PHE A 110 18.97 0.73 -6.10
N VAL A 111 20.18 1.26 -6.24
CA VAL A 111 21.44 0.55 -6.00
C VAL A 111 22.12 1.09 -4.75
N GLY A 112 22.14 0.26 -3.71
CA GLY A 112 22.49 0.65 -2.35
C GLY A 112 22.67 -0.54 -1.42
N ASP A 113 22.82 -0.22 -0.15
CA ASP A 113 22.96 -1.19 0.94
C ASP A 113 22.06 -0.79 2.12
N TRP A 114 21.62 -1.77 2.89
CA TRP A 114 20.96 -1.51 4.17
C TRP A 114 22.00 -1.21 5.24
N VAL A 115 21.84 -0.08 5.92
CA VAL A 115 22.72 0.37 7.00
C VAL A 115 21.95 0.48 8.31
N PRO A 116 22.59 0.21 9.47
CA PRO A 116 21.94 0.39 10.76
C PRO A 116 21.51 1.84 10.99
N ASP A 117 20.33 2.01 11.56
CA ASP A 117 19.73 3.31 11.84
C ASP A 117 19.10 3.34 13.23
N PRO A 118 19.83 3.84 14.23
CA PRO A 118 19.32 3.94 15.60
C PRO A 118 18.17 4.95 15.80
N SER A 119 17.87 5.79 14.80
CA SER A 119 16.81 6.79 14.89
C SER A 119 15.45 6.32 14.37
N ALA A 120 15.41 5.16 13.71
CA ALA A 120 14.16 4.50 13.32
C ALA A 120 13.49 3.79 14.52
N PRO A 121 12.19 3.42 14.41
CA PRO A 121 11.24 3.76 13.34
C PRO A 121 10.63 5.17 13.50
N ALA A 122 10.07 5.73 12.42
CA ALA A 122 9.42 7.05 12.42
C ALA A 122 8.08 7.06 13.19
N TYR A 123 7.46 5.90 13.38
CA TYR A 123 6.21 5.72 14.09
C TYR A 123 6.19 4.33 14.74
N THR A 124 5.21 4.06 15.60
CA THR A 124 5.01 2.76 16.24
C THR A 124 3.54 2.35 16.15
N ASN A 125 3.22 1.14 16.62
CA ASN A 125 1.85 0.68 16.78
C ASN A 125 0.99 1.53 17.73
N SER A 126 1.59 2.35 18.59
CA SER A 126 0.85 3.28 19.45
C SER A 126 0.64 4.65 18.83
N SER A 127 1.47 5.06 17.87
CA SER A 127 1.37 6.38 17.24
C SER A 127 0.66 6.36 15.88
N CYS A 128 0.53 5.21 15.23
CA CYS A 128 -0.24 5.05 14.00
C CYS A 128 -1.44 4.09 14.20
N ARG A 129 -2.64 4.55 13.83
CA ARG A 129 -3.88 3.76 13.90
C ARG A 129 -4.23 3.00 12.63
N ASP A 130 -3.51 3.28 11.55
CA ASP A 130 -3.78 2.74 10.21
C ASP A 130 -3.05 1.40 9.96
N ILE A 131 -2.21 0.94 10.90
CA ILE A 131 -1.56 -0.38 10.82
C ILE A 131 -2.61 -1.50 10.92
N GLU A 132 -2.71 -2.30 9.87
CA GLU A 132 -3.62 -3.45 9.87
C GLU A 132 -3.11 -4.58 10.79
N ALA A 133 -4.05 -5.31 11.39
CA ALA A 133 -3.75 -6.31 12.41
C ALA A 133 -2.69 -7.34 11.98
N HIS A 134 -2.70 -7.79 10.72
CA HIS A 134 -1.76 -8.79 10.22
C HIS A 134 -0.35 -8.24 9.90
N GLN A 135 -0.19 -6.92 9.88
CA GLN A 135 1.08 -6.22 9.66
C GLN A 135 1.67 -5.70 10.99
N ASN A 136 0.86 -5.66 12.06
CA ASN A 136 1.24 -5.11 13.36
C ASN A 136 2.07 -6.10 14.20
N CYS A 137 3.28 -6.39 13.75
CA CYS A 137 4.17 -7.37 14.38
C CYS A 137 4.50 -7.04 15.85
N MET A 138 4.65 -5.75 16.16
CA MET A 138 4.85 -5.25 17.53
C MET A 138 3.68 -5.62 18.45
N MET A 139 2.44 -5.31 18.03
CA MET A 139 1.23 -5.64 18.79
C MET A 139 1.01 -7.15 18.88
N ASN A 140 1.36 -7.88 17.83
CA ASN A 140 1.17 -9.33 17.73
C ASN A 140 2.19 -10.14 18.54
N GLY A 141 3.14 -9.48 19.21
CA GLY A 141 4.06 -10.13 20.14
C GLY A 141 5.35 -10.65 19.51
N ARG A 142 5.76 -10.10 18.35
CA ARG A 142 7.06 -10.42 17.76
C ARG A 142 8.18 -10.04 18.74
N PRO A 143 9.06 -10.98 19.14
CA PRO A 143 10.03 -10.77 20.21
C PRO A 143 11.28 -10.00 19.77
N ASP A 144 11.70 -10.15 18.50
CA ASP A 144 12.82 -9.42 17.94
C ASP A 144 12.37 -8.08 17.35
N SER A 145 13.16 -7.04 17.56
CA SER A 145 12.90 -5.68 17.04
C SER A 145 14.00 -5.16 16.12
N GLY A 146 15.04 -5.96 15.86
CA GLY A 146 16.22 -5.53 15.10
C GLY A 146 15.89 -5.06 13.69
N TYR A 147 14.85 -5.63 13.07
CA TYR A 147 14.38 -5.29 11.72
C TYR A 147 13.90 -3.83 11.58
N LEU A 148 13.57 -3.15 12.68
CA LEU A 148 13.11 -1.77 12.68
C LEU A 148 14.23 -0.76 12.44
N TYR A 149 15.47 -1.12 12.80
CA TYR A 149 16.58 -0.16 12.91
C TYR A 149 17.50 -0.23 11.68
N TRP A 150 16.90 -0.18 10.50
CA TRP A 150 17.60 -0.26 9.22
C TRP A 150 17.09 0.80 8.26
N ARG A 151 18.01 1.35 7.48
CA ARG A 151 17.72 2.33 6.44
C ARG A 151 18.40 1.97 5.13
N TRP A 152 17.72 2.23 4.02
CA TRP A 152 18.31 2.09 2.71
C TRP A 152 19.26 3.25 2.41
N ASN A 153 20.48 2.95 2.00
CA ASN A 153 21.50 3.93 1.64
C ASN A 153 21.99 3.69 0.21
N PRO A 154 21.54 4.49 -0.77
CA PRO A 154 22.07 4.46 -2.13
C PRO A 154 23.58 4.69 -2.16
N ARG A 155 24.30 4.06 -3.10
CA ARG A 155 25.77 4.17 -3.18
C ARG A 155 26.25 5.48 -3.77
N SER A 156 25.48 6.05 -4.69
CA SER A 156 25.90 7.19 -5.50
C SER A 156 25.48 8.54 -4.92
N CYS A 157 24.78 8.54 -3.77
CA CYS A 157 24.12 9.74 -3.23
C CYS A 157 23.49 9.49 -1.85
N GLU A 158 23.20 10.59 -1.16
CA GLU A 158 22.39 10.55 0.05
C GLU A 158 20.90 10.48 -0.30
N LEU A 159 20.17 9.64 0.41
CA LEU A 159 18.72 9.61 0.41
C LEU A 159 18.21 10.40 1.64
N PRO A 160 17.50 11.52 1.47
CA PRO A 160 16.82 12.19 2.58
C PRO A 160 15.73 11.31 3.18
N ARG A 161 15.43 11.49 4.46
CA ARG A 161 14.27 10.82 5.07
C ARG A 161 13.00 11.43 4.52
N PHE A 162 11.94 10.64 4.51
CA PHE A 162 10.61 11.16 4.25
C PHE A 162 10.27 12.27 5.25
N ASP A 163 9.99 13.46 4.72
CA ASP A 163 9.51 14.61 5.46
C ASP A 163 8.00 14.73 5.22
N PRO A 164 7.16 14.32 6.20
CA PRO A 164 5.71 14.30 6.02
C PRO A 164 5.11 15.69 5.83
N GLN A 165 5.71 16.74 6.41
CA GLN A 165 5.20 18.10 6.27
C GLN A 165 5.45 18.58 4.84
N LYS A 166 6.69 18.47 4.38
CA LYS A 166 7.06 18.84 3.01
C LYS A 166 6.29 18.03 1.97
N PHE A 167 6.07 16.74 2.21
CA PHE A 167 5.27 15.92 1.31
C PHE A 167 3.81 16.39 1.22
N LEU A 168 3.15 16.60 2.36
CA LEU A 168 1.75 17.08 2.38
C LEU A 168 1.61 18.46 1.75
N ASP A 169 2.57 19.35 1.95
CA ASP A 169 2.62 20.67 1.29
C ASP A 169 2.72 20.54 -0.24
N LEU A 170 3.56 19.61 -0.74
CA LEU A 170 3.68 19.31 -2.17
C LEU A 170 2.41 18.67 -2.75
N MET A 171 1.63 17.96 -1.93
CA MET A 171 0.40 17.28 -2.34
C MET A 171 -0.87 18.08 -2.12
N LYS A 172 -0.74 19.36 -1.74
CA LYS A 172 -1.90 20.22 -1.52
C LYS A 172 -2.80 20.30 -2.76
N ASN A 173 -4.10 20.06 -2.57
CA ASN A 173 -5.13 20.01 -3.62
C ASN A 173 -4.94 18.90 -4.68
N LYS A 174 -4.20 17.83 -4.35
CA LYS A 174 -3.91 16.75 -5.30
C LYS A 174 -4.56 15.42 -4.92
N TRP A 175 -4.58 14.50 -5.88
CA TRP A 175 -5.04 13.14 -5.72
C TRP A 175 -3.93 12.14 -6.00
N TRP A 176 -3.72 11.22 -5.06
CA TRP A 176 -2.74 10.13 -5.16
C TRP A 176 -3.43 8.78 -5.04
N ALA A 177 -3.11 7.83 -5.92
CA ALA A 177 -3.65 6.47 -5.88
C ALA A 177 -2.54 5.41 -5.78
N PHE A 178 -2.72 4.42 -4.91
CA PHE A 178 -2.02 3.14 -4.95
C PHE A 178 -2.93 2.11 -5.61
N ILE A 179 -2.53 1.54 -6.74
CA ILE A 179 -3.33 0.60 -7.53
C ILE A 179 -2.61 -0.74 -7.56
N GLY A 180 -3.29 -1.82 -7.17
CA GLY A 180 -2.69 -3.16 -7.24
C GLY A 180 -3.21 -4.11 -6.18
N ASP A 181 -2.31 -4.91 -5.65
CA ASP A 181 -2.60 -6.01 -4.73
C ASP A 181 -2.42 -5.65 -3.24
N SER A 182 -2.28 -6.68 -2.40
CA SER A 182 -2.11 -6.54 -0.96
C SER A 182 -0.79 -5.88 -0.55
N ILE A 183 0.25 -5.91 -1.41
CA ILE A 183 1.49 -5.17 -1.15
C ILE A 183 1.27 -3.68 -1.41
N SER A 184 0.44 -3.28 -2.39
CA SER A 184 0.02 -1.89 -2.54
C SER A 184 -0.78 -1.38 -1.34
N ARG A 185 -1.62 -2.24 -0.73
CA ARG A 185 -2.26 -1.93 0.56
C ARG A 185 -1.23 -1.82 1.69
N ASN A 186 -0.26 -2.71 1.77
CA ASN A 186 0.82 -2.61 2.77
C ASN A 186 1.59 -1.29 2.65
N HIS A 187 1.85 -0.84 1.41
CA HIS A 187 2.55 0.41 1.12
C HIS A 187 1.73 1.63 1.53
N VAL A 188 0.43 1.68 1.21
CA VAL A 188 -0.41 2.82 1.62
C VAL A 188 -0.55 2.91 3.14
N GLN A 189 -0.54 1.79 3.87
CA GLN A 189 -0.60 1.84 5.34
C GLN A 189 0.68 2.42 5.94
N SER A 190 1.85 2.02 5.42
CA SER A 190 3.13 2.66 5.77
C SER A 190 3.08 4.16 5.48
N PHE A 191 2.55 4.55 4.32
CA PHE A 191 2.44 5.94 3.90
C PHE A 191 1.53 6.76 4.83
N LEU A 192 0.34 6.26 5.15
CA LEU A 192 -0.59 6.86 6.10
C LEU A 192 0.06 7.06 7.47
N CYS A 193 0.80 6.06 7.95
CA CYS A 193 1.47 6.14 9.24
C CYS A 193 2.54 7.23 9.29
N ILE A 194 3.36 7.37 8.24
CA ILE A 194 4.36 8.45 8.21
C ILE A 194 3.69 9.82 8.10
N LEU A 195 2.64 9.95 7.30
CA LEU A 195 1.90 11.22 7.15
C LEU A 195 1.14 11.62 8.44
N SER A 196 0.69 10.65 9.23
CA SER A 196 0.00 10.88 10.51
C SER A 196 0.82 11.65 11.55
N GLN A 197 2.15 11.75 11.36
CA GLN A 197 3.02 12.58 12.19
C GLN A 197 2.73 14.08 12.05
N VAL A 198 2.06 14.48 10.97
CA VAL A 198 1.66 15.88 10.70
C VAL A 198 0.15 16.03 10.69
N GLU A 199 -0.55 15.17 9.95
CA GLU A 199 -1.99 15.21 9.84
C GLU A 199 -2.58 13.81 9.76
N GLN A 200 -3.53 13.53 10.64
CA GLN A 200 -4.27 12.27 10.59
C GLN A 200 -5.33 12.32 9.48
N ALA A 201 -5.26 11.35 8.56
CA ALA A 201 -6.24 11.23 7.49
C ALA A 201 -7.62 10.77 8.01
N VAL A 202 -8.67 11.21 7.33
CA VAL A 202 -10.06 10.78 7.55
C VAL A 202 -10.44 9.81 6.43
N GLU A 203 -10.84 8.59 6.76
CA GLU A 203 -11.41 7.66 5.77
C GLU A 203 -12.76 8.21 5.29
N VAL A 204 -12.90 8.45 3.99
CA VAL A 204 -14.10 9.03 3.35
C VAL A 204 -14.83 8.04 2.46
N TYR A 205 -14.19 6.91 2.13
CA TYR A 205 -14.79 5.83 1.36
C TYR A 205 -14.04 4.51 1.61
N HIS A 206 -14.79 3.42 1.57
CA HIS A 206 -14.27 2.07 1.41
C HIS A 206 -15.26 1.23 0.58
N ASP A 207 -14.78 0.21 -0.13
CA ASP A 207 -15.65 -0.79 -0.72
C ASP A 207 -16.23 -1.74 0.35
N GLU A 208 -17.18 -2.60 -0.03
CA GLU A 208 -17.84 -3.54 0.89
C GLU A 208 -16.85 -4.45 1.64
N GLN A 209 -15.73 -4.77 0.99
CA GLN A 209 -14.70 -5.68 1.53
C GLN A 209 -13.55 -4.94 2.23
N TYR A 210 -13.59 -3.61 2.30
CA TYR A 210 -12.51 -2.75 2.79
C TYR A 210 -11.15 -2.96 2.08
N LYS A 211 -11.17 -3.45 0.83
CA LYS A 211 -9.97 -3.69 0.03
C LYS A 211 -9.54 -2.42 -0.69
N SER A 212 -10.51 -1.69 -1.26
CA SER A 212 -10.32 -0.34 -1.78
C SER A 212 -10.78 0.68 -0.74
N LYS A 213 -9.98 1.73 -0.55
CA LYS A 213 -10.23 2.78 0.44
C LYS A 213 -9.78 4.14 -0.06
N ARG A 214 -10.37 5.20 0.47
CA ARG A 214 -9.98 6.58 0.22
C ARG A 214 -9.95 7.36 1.52
N TRP A 215 -8.90 8.14 1.68
CA TRP A 215 -8.70 9.05 2.78
C TRP A 215 -8.55 10.48 2.29
N HIS A 216 -8.97 11.41 3.14
CA HIS A 216 -8.82 12.84 2.92
C HIS A 216 -8.02 13.45 4.07
N PHE A 217 -7.10 14.35 3.72
CA PHE A 217 -6.30 15.17 4.62
C PHE A 217 -6.86 16.60 4.57
N PRO A 218 -7.77 16.99 5.49
CA PRO A 218 -8.54 18.23 5.38
C PRO A 218 -7.70 19.50 5.27
N SER A 219 -6.59 19.59 6.00
CA SER A 219 -5.75 20.78 6.07
C SER A 219 -4.98 21.02 4.78
N HIS A 220 -4.63 19.95 4.07
CA HIS A 220 -3.93 19.99 2.78
C HIS A 220 -4.87 19.82 1.59
N ASN A 221 -6.17 19.56 1.81
CA ASN A 221 -7.10 19.17 0.75
C ASN A 221 -6.50 18.07 -0.15
N PHE A 222 -5.79 17.13 0.45
CA PHE A 222 -5.10 16.04 -0.24
C PHE A 222 -5.95 14.77 -0.14
N THR A 223 -6.12 14.07 -1.28
CA THR A 223 -6.87 12.82 -1.34
C THR A 223 -5.94 11.67 -1.66
N LEU A 224 -5.94 10.65 -0.81
CA LEU A 224 -5.16 9.43 -0.97
C LEU A 224 -6.10 8.25 -1.14
N SER A 225 -5.88 7.42 -2.16
CA SER A 225 -6.67 6.20 -2.39
C SER A 225 -5.78 4.97 -2.49
N VAL A 226 -6.32 3.83 -2.07
CA VAL A 226 -5.84 2.50 -2.49
C VAL A 226 -6.96 1.79 -3.22
N ILE A 227 -6.65 1.21 -4.38
CA ILE A 227 -7.61 0.56 -5.26
C ILE A 227 -7.18 -0.87 -5.45
N TRP A 228 -8.03 -1.80 -5.01
CA TRP A 228 -7.80 -3.22 -5.13
C TRP A 228 -8.01 -3.66 -6.58
N SER A 229 -6.91 -3.97 -7.25
CA SER A 229 -6.88 -4.51 -8.60
C SER A 229 -5.65 -5.41 -8.76
N PRO A 230 -5.63 -6.59 -8.13
CA PRO A 230 -4.40 -7.38 -7.98
C PRO A 230 -3.84 -7.90 -9.32
N PHE A 231 -4.68 -8.01 -10.34
CA PHE A 231 -4.27 -8.36 -11.70
C PHE A 231 -4.21 -7.15 -12.64
N LEU A 232 -4.57 -5.95 -12.20
CA LEU A 232 -4.74 -4.72 -13.01
C LEU A 232 -5.84 -4.82 -14.11
N LEU A 233 -6.24 -6.04 -14.46
CA LEU A 233 -7.25 -6.45 -15.40
C LEU A 233 -8.52 -6.89 -14.68
N LYS A 234 -9.64 -6.93 -15.41
CA LYS A 234 -10.90 -7.44 -14.89
C LYS A 234 -10.70 -8.90 -14.44
N ALA A 235 -10.94 -9.14 -13.16
CA ALA A 235 -10.83 -10.46 -12.57
C ALA A 235 -11.96 -10.72 -11.58
N ASP A 236 -12.58 -11.89 -11.67
CA ASP A 236 -13.49 -12.40 -10.63
C ASP A 236 -12.66 -13.26 -9.67
N ILE A 237 -12.54 -12.80 -8.42
CA ILE A 237 -11.68 -13.38 -7.39
C ILE A 237 -12.51 -13.97 -6.26
N PHE A 238 -12.25 -15.23 -5.92
CA PHE A 238 -13.03 -16.01 -4.95
C PHE A 238 -12.21 -16.41 -3.72
N GLU A 239 -11.23 -15.59 -3.35
CA GLU A 239 -10.27 -15.86 -2.28
C GLU A 239 -10.54 -15.01 -1.03
N ASP A 240 -10.46 -15.65 0.14
CA ASP A 240 -10.57 -15.00 1.44
C ASP A 240 -9.24 -14.37 1.93
N ILE A 241 -9.25 -13.73 3.10
CA ILE A 241 -8.06 -13.08 3.68
C ILE A 241 -6.94 -14.06 4.11
N ASN A 242 -7.24 -15.36 4.19
CA ASN A 242 -6.27 -16.39 4.53
C ASN A 242 -5.68 -17.08 3.29
N GLY A 243 -6.08 -16.65 2.10
CA GLY A 243 -5.65 -17.24 0.84
C GLY A 243 -6.42 -18.50 0.48
N VAL A 244 -7.60 -18.73 1.08
CA VAL A 244 -8.45 -19.88 0.76
C VAL A 244 -9.42 -19.49 -0.36
N SER A 245 -9.31 -20.18 -1.49
CA SER A 245 -10.13 -19.93 -2.68
C SER A 245 -11.32 -20.89 -2.75
N SER A 246 -12.53 -20.36 -2.97
CA SER A 246 -13.73 -21.19 -3.20
C SER A 246 -13.94 -21.59 -4.66
N ALA A 247 -13.24 -20.93 -5.61
CA ALA A 247 -13.21 -21.23 -7.03
C ALA A 247 -11.94 -20.64 -7.68
N GLU A 248 -11.61 -21.06 -8.90
CA GLU A 248 -10.50 -20.48 -9.66
C GLU A 248 -10.83 -19.04 -10.10
N THR A 249 -9.83 -18.16 -10.04
CA THR A 249 -9.94 -16.80 -10.55
C THR A 249 -10.32 -16.81 -12.03
N GLN A 250 -11.29 -15.99 -12.42
CA GLN A 250 -11.61 -15.75 -13.83
C GLN A 250 -10.93 -14.45 -14.26
N LEU A 251 -9.88 -14.53 -15.07
CA LEU A 251 -9.06 -13.38 -15.49
C LEU A 251 -9.31 -13.05 -16.97
N HIS A 252 -9.73 -11.82 -17.25
CA HIS A 252 -9.97 -11.34 -18.61
C HIS A 252 -8.75 -10.59 -19.16
N LEU A 253 -8.00 -11.22 -20.07
CA LEU A 253 -6.72 -10.72 -20.58
C LEU A 253 -6.82 -9.56 -21.58
N ASP A 254 -8.03 -9.22 -21.99
CA ASP A 254 -8.38 -8.18 -22.96
C ASP A 254 -9.14 -6.99 -22.32
N LYS A 255 -9.33 -7.00 -21.00
CA LYS A 255 -10.14 -6.00 -20.28
C LYS A 255 -9.42 -5.46 -19.07
N LEU A 256 -9.13 -4.17 -19.06
CA LEU A 256 -8.66 -3.48 -17.86
C LEU A 256 -9.75 -3.47 -16.77
N ASP A 257 -9.32 -3.45 -15.52
CA ASP A 257 -10.24 -3.34 -14.39
C ASP A 257 -10.81 -1.93 -14.28
N LYS A 258 -12.12 -1.83 -14.45
CA LYS A 258 -12.87 -0.57 -14.37
C LYS A 258 -12.73 0.14 -13.03
N THR A 259 -12.46 -0.61 -11.96
CA THR A 259 -12.34 -0.07 -10.60
C THR A 259 -11.29 1.04 -10.53
N TRP A 260 -10.16 0.90 -11.24
CA TRP A 260 -9.14 1.94 -11.28
C TRP A 260 -9.22 2.81 -12.53
N THR A 261 -9.56 2.25 -13.71
CA THR A 261 -9.57 3.03 -14.96
C THR A 261 -10.63 4.13 -14.95
N ASP A 262 -11.81 3.86 -14.38
CA ASP A 262 -12.91 4.83 -14.34
C ASP A 262 -12.59 6.02 -13.40
N GLN A 263 -11.56 5.88 -12.54
CA GLN A 263 -11.12 6.92 -11.61
C GLN A 263 -9.84 7.63 -12.07
N TYR A 264 -9.13 7.09 -13.07
CA TYR A 264 -7.77 7.49 -13.43
C TYR A 264 -7.63 8.97 -13.81
N GLU A 265 -8.65 9.53 -14.46
CA GLU A 265 -8.70 10.96 -14.84
C GLU A 265 -8.57 11.92 -13.65
N ASN A 266 -8.90 11.46 -12.43
CA ASN A 266 -8.82 12.29 -11.23
C ASN A 266 -7.42 12.30 -10.61
N PHE A 267 -6.52 11.38 -10.97
CA PHE A 267 -5.25 11.22 -10.26
C PHE A 267 -4.18 12.18 -10.78
N ASP A 268 -3.48 12.86 -9.88
CA ASP A 268 -2.25 13.60 -10.18
C ASP A 268 -1.04 12.68 -10.07
N TYR A 269 -1.08 11.74 -9.11
CA TYR A 269 -0.05 10.75 -8.89
C TYR A 269 -0.67 9.35 -8.78
N ALA A 270 0.02 8.35 -9.32
CA ALA A 270 -0.36 6.96 -9.14
C ALA A 270 0.87 6.09 -8.92
N VAL A 271 0.83 5.19 -7.95
CA VAL A 271 1.75 4.05 -7.82
C VAL A 271 0.97 2.82 -8.22
N ILE A 272 1.35 2.18 -9.32
CA ILE A 272 0.72 0.96 -9.80
C ILE A 272 1.68 -0.22 -9.71
N ALA A 273 1.16 -1.38 -9.31
CA ALA A 273 1.93 -2.59 -9.19
C ALA A 273 1.06 -3.84 -9.38
N GLY A 274 1.60 -4.82 -10.10
CA GLY A 274 1.10 -6.19 -10.13
C GLY A 274 2.15 -7.13 -9.54
N GLY A 275 1.86 -8.43 -9.48
CA GLY A 275 2.82 -9.35 -8.88
C GLY A 275 2.28 -10.74 -8.63
N LYS A 276 2.48 -11.22 -7.40
CA LYS A 276 2.31 -12.61 -6.97
C LYS A 276 0.93 -13.21 -7.26
N TRP A 277 -0.10 -12.39 -7.47
CA TRP A 277 -1.42 -12.87 -7.90
C TRP A 277 -1.42 -13.59 -9.25
N PHE A 278 -0.53 -13.21 -10.18
CA PHE A 278 -0.40 -13.89 -11.48
C PHE A 278 0.12 -15.32 -11.38
N LEU A 279 0.74 -15.69 -10.25
CA LEU A 279 1.24 -17.04 -9.99
C LEU A 279 0.16 -17.99 -9.45
N LYS A 280 -1.03 -17.46 -9.12
CA LYS A 280 -2.17 -18.26 -8.65
C LYS A 280 -2.86 -18.93 -9.84
N THR A 281 -3.52 -20.05 -9.57
CA THR A 281 -4.40 -20.70 -10.55
C THR A 281 -5.48 -19.73 -11.04
N ALA A 282 -5.56 -19.56 -12.36
CA ALA A 282 -6.52 -18.66 -12.99
C ALA A 282 -6.94 -19.20 -14.36
N ILE A 283 -8.24 -19.06 -14.68
CA ILE A 283 -8.80 -19.33 -16.00
C ILE A 283 -8.75 -18.03 -16.80
N TYR A 284 -8.17 -18.10 -17.99
CA TYR A 284 -7.95 -16.96 -18.86
C TYR A 284 -9.07 -16.83 -19.89
N HIS A 285 -9.58 -15.61 -20.01
CA HIS A 285 -10.62 -15.23 -20.94
C HIS A 285 -10.11 -14.15 -21.90
N GLU A 286 -10.44 -14.27 -23.17
CA GLU A 286 -10.33 -13.20 -24.17
C GLU A 286 -11.63 -13.14 -24.97
N ASN A 287 -12.18 -11.95 -25.22
CA ASN A 287 -13.49 -11.77 -25.84
C ASN A 287 -14.59 -12.61 -25.17
N ASP A 288 -14.57 -12.65 -23.83
CA ASP A 288 -15.50 -13.43 -22.98
C ASP A 288 -15.52 -14.95 -23.28
N THR A 289 -14.43 -15.47 -23.87
CA THR A 289 -14.26 -16.90 -24.16
C THR A 289 -13.01 -17.42 -23.46
N VAL A 290 -13.09 -18.62 -22.89
CA VAL A 290 -11.93 -19.29 -22.26
C VAL A 290 -10.88 -19.60 -23.32
N THR A 291 -9.69 -19.02 -23.18
CA THR A 291 -8.54 -19.24 -24.09
C THR A 291 -7.53 -20.22 -23.53
N GLY A 292 -7.47 -20.35 -22.21
CA GLY A 292 -6.57 -21.25 -21.52
C GLY A 292 -6.62 -20.99 -20.03
N CYS A 293 -5.59 -21.44 -19.33
CA CYS A 293 -5.49 -21.21 -17.91
C CYS A 293 -4.06 -21.41 -17.40
N HIS A 294 -3.77 -20.94 -16.19
CA HIS A 294 -2.51 -21.20 -15.51
C HIS A 294 -2.73 -22.14 -14.32
N SER A 295 -1.91 -23.18 -14.22
CA SER A 295 -1.89 -24.14 -13.11
C SER A 295 -3.25 -24.80 -12.81
N CYS A 296 -4.09 -25.10 -13.81
CA CYS A 296 -5.38 -25.80 -13.61
C CYS A 296 -5.26 -27.31 -13.81
N SER A 297 -4.53 -27.95 -12.90
CA SER A 297 -4.39 -29.40 -12.89
C SER A 297 -5.76 -30.09 -12.92
N GLY A 298 -5.93 -31.04 -13.85
CA GLY A 298 -7.15 -31.84 -13.97
C GLY A 298 -8.30 -31.21 -14.76
N LYS A 299 -8.12 -30.01 -15.33
CA LYS A 299 -9.08 -29.43 -16.28
C LYS A 299 -8.63 -29.66 -17.73
N ASN A 300 -9.60 -29.85 -18.63
CA ASN A 300 -9.33 -29.93 -20.07
C ASN A 300 -9.23 -28.53 -20.68
N LEU A 301 -8.25 -27.74 -20.21
CA LEU A 301 -7.95 -26.38 -20.67
C LEU A 301 -6.49 -26.31 -21.12
N THR A 302 -6.19 -25.45 -22.09
CA THR A 302 -4.83 -25.20 -22.54
C THR A 302 -4.03 -24.52 -21.42
N GLU A 303 -2.93 -25.14 -20.99
CA GLU A 303 -2.01 -24.51 -20.04
C GLU A 303 -1.33 -23.32 -20.71
N MET A 304 -1.32 -22.20 -20.01
CA MET A 304 -0.74 -20.93 -20.43
C MET A 304 0.15 -20.40 -19.32
N SER A 305 1.27 -19.83 -19.72
CA SER A 305 2.27 -19.34 -18.80
C SER A 305 1.75 -18.09 -18.06
N PHE A 306 2.19 -17.89 -16.81
CA PHE A 306 1.82 -16.68 -16.07
C PHE A 306 2.46 -15.43 -16.70
N GLU A 307 3.63 -15.58 -17.31
CA GLU A 307 4.39 -14.56 -18.01
C GLU A 307 3.56 -13.95 -19.15
N TYR A 308 2.80 -14.77 -19.88
CA TYR A 308 1.88 -14.30 -20.92
C TYR A 308 0.81 -13.36 -20.34
N ALA A 309 0.12 -13.80 -19.29
CA ALA A 309 -0.91 -12.99 -18.64
C ALA A 309 -0.32 -11.72 -18.01
N TYR A 310 0.85 -11.84 -17.36
CA TYR A 310 1.52 -10.74 -16.70
C TYR A 310 1.96 -9.65 -17.68
N ARG A 311 2.62 -10.05 -18.76
CA ARG A 311 3.04 -9.13 -19.84
C ARG A 311 1.83 -8.46 -20.50
N ARG A 312 0.75 -9.22 -20.75
CA ARG A 312 -0.50 -8.67 -21.31
C ARG A 312 -1.12 -7.62 -20.39
N ALA A 313 -1.14 -7.86 -19.08
CA ALA A 313 -1.65 -6.91 -18.09
C ALA A 313 -0.82 -5.63 -18.05
N LEU A 314 0.51 -5.75 -17.92
CA LEU A 314 1.42 -4.60 -17.88
C LEU A 314 1.34 -3.78 -19.15
N LYS A 315 1.40 -4.42 -20.32
CA LYS A 315 1.26 -3.74 -21.61
C LYS A 315 -0.06 -2.97 -21.71
N SER A 316 -1.19 -3.63 -21.42
CA SER A 316 -2.51 -3.00 -21.54
C SER A 316 -2.68 -1.82 -20.57
N MET A 317 -2.16 -1.96 -19.36
CA MET A 317 -2.18 -0.91 -18.34
C MET A 317 -1.31 0.29 -18.75
N LEU A 318 -0.09 0.04 -19.21
CA LEU A 318 0.84 1.09 -19.63
C LEU A 318 0.36 1.80 -20.90
N ASP A 319 -0.17 1.05 -21.88
CA ASP A 319 -0.80 1.62 -23.08
C ASP A 319 -1.97 2.54 -22.71
N PHE A 320 -2.81 2.15 -21.74
CA PHE A 320 -3.90 3.00 -21.24
C PHE A 320 -3.38 4.26 -20.56
N MET A 321 -2.42 4.13 -19.65
CA MET A 321 -1.91 5.29 -18.90
C MET A 321 -1.25 6.30 -19.83
N THR A 322 -0.43 5.83 -20.77
CA THR A 322 0.27 6.67 -21.75
C THR A 322 -0.65 7.22 -22.84
N GLY A 323 -1.77 6.55 -23.14
CA GLY A 323 -2.75 6.95 -24.16
C GLY A 323 -3.99 7.70 -23.65
N SER A 324 -4.19 7.81 -22.34
CA SER A 324 -5.37 8.43 -21.72
C SER A 324 -5.53 9.94 -22.00
N GLY A 325 -4.43 10.65 -22.28
CA GLY A 325 -4.39 12.12 -22.33
C GLY A 325 -4.26 12.78 -20.95
N ARG A 326 -4.36 12.02 -19.85
CA ARG A 326 -4.16 12.51 -18.49
C ARG A 326 -2.68 12.60 -18.15
N LYS A 327 -2.20 13.80 -17.83
CA LYS A 327 -0.80 14.10 -17.44
C LYS A 327 -0.51 13.74 -15.97
N ALA A 328 -0.81 12.50 -15.57
CA ALA A 328 -0.47 12.01 -14.24
C ALA A 328 1.03 11.69 -14.14
N PHE A 329 1.56 11.77 -12.92
CA PHE A 329 2.87 11.25 -12.56
C PHE A 329 2.70 9.80 -12.07
N VAL A 330 3.13 8.85 -12.89
CA VAL A 330 2.90 7.43 -12.67
C VAL A 330 4.20 6.73 -12.26
N PHE A 331 4.13 5.97 -11.19
CA PHE A 331 5.18 5.07 -10.74
C PHE A 331 4.75 3.62 -11.01
N LEU A 332 5.53 2.88 -11.80
CA LEU A 332 5.45 1.42 -11.81
C LEU A 332 6.36 0.89 -10.69
N ARG A 333 5.78 0.30 -9.65
CA ARG A 333 6.56 -0.40 -8.62
C ARG A 333 6.85 -1.82 -9.11
N THR A 334 8.13 -2.21 -9.07
CA THR A 334 8.53 -3.57 -9.45
C THR A 334 8.07 -4.63 -8.44
N THR A 335 8.11 -5.89 -8.87
CA THR A 335 7.80 -7.05 -8.02
C THR A 335 8.61 -7.04 -6.74
N THR A 336 8.01 -7.53 -5.65
CA THR A 336 8.66 -7.65 -4.35
C THR A 336 8.78 -9.14 -4.00
N PRO A 337 9.99 -9.65 -3.71
CA PRO A 337 10.18 -11.05 -3.42
C PRO A 337 9.57 -11.43 -2.06
N ASP A 338 9.05 -12.66 -1.99
CA ASP A 338 8.77 -13.33 -0.72
C ASP A 338 10.03 -14.03 -0.21
N HIS A 339 10.08 -14.31 1.09
CA HIS A 339 11.21 -14.98 1.73
C HIS A 339 10.81 -16.31 2.36
N PHE A 340 9.89 -17.04 1.72
CA PHE A 340 9.56 -18.39 2.15
C PHE A 340 10.78 -19.33 2.04
N GLU A 341 11.05 -20.04 3.13
CA GLU A 341 12.01 -21.13 3.25
C GLU A 341 11.31 -22.41 3.72
N ASN A 342 11.82 -23.57 3.29
CA ASN A 342 11.34 -24.89 3.69
C ASN A 342 9.86 -25.17 3.34
N GLY A 343 9.36 -24.51 2.30
CA GLY A 343 7.97 -24.60 1.86
C GLY A 343 7.50 -23.26 1.32
N GLU A 344 6.21 -23.17 1.03
CA GLU A 344 5.50 -21.99 0.53
C GLU A 344 4.37 -21.63 1.49
N TRP A 345 3.63 -20.56 1.20
CA TRP A 345 2.45 -20.15 1.96
C TRP A 345 1.55 -21.34 2.33
N PHE A 346 1.13 -22.15 1.36
CA PHE A 346 0.18 -23.25 1.56
C PHE A 346 0.81 -24.55 2.08
N SER A 347 2.15 -24.67 2.09
CA SER A 347 2.86 -25.90 2.48
C SER A 347 3.67 -25.76 3.76
N GLY A 348 3.49 -24.65 4.50
CA GLY A 348 4.10 -24.43 5.80
C GLY A 348 5.49 -23.81 5.75
N GLY A 349 5.80 -23.05 4.69
CA GLY A 349 7.03 -22.28 4.59
C GLY A 349 7.19 -21.28 5.74
N THR A 350 8.43 -20.88 6.00
CA THR A 350 8.83 -20.03 7.15
C THR A 350 9.80 -18.93 6.71
N CYS A 351 9.97 -17.90 7.53
CA CYS A 351 10.90 -16.79 7.31
C CYS A 351 11.44 -16.31 8.66
N ASN A 352 12.30 -17.12 9.27
CA ASN A 352 12.74 -16.92 10.67
C ASN A 352 13.98 -16.02 10.80
N ARG A 353 14.45 -15.41 9.71
CA ARG A 353 15.61 -14.53 9.76
C ARG A 353 15.28 -13.25 10.53
N THR A 354 16.27 -12.72 11.25
CA THR A 354 16.11 -11.54 12.11
C THR A 354 17.09 -10.41 11.76
N VAL A 355 17.88 -10.62 10.70
CA VAL A 355 18.81 -9.63 10.15
C VAL A 355 18.71 -9.60 8.62
N PRO A 356 18.99 -8.44 7.99
CA PRO A 356 19.10 -8.33 6.54
C PRO A 356 20.18 -9.22 5.95
N PHE A 357 20.03 -9.52 4.66
CA PHE A 357 21.15 -9.99 3.85
C PHE A 357 22.06 -8.84 3.45
N LYS A 358 23.35 -9.14 3.26
CA LYS A 358 24.27 -8.28 2.51
C LYS A 358 24.20 -8.62 1.03
N GLU A 359 24.69 -7.70 0.20
CA GLU A 359 24.87 -7.97 -1.23
C GLU A 359 25.70 -9.25 -1.43
N GLY A 360 25.21 -10.14 -2.30
CA GLY A 360 25.86 -11.41 -2.63
C GLY A 360 25.57 -12.56 -1.67
N GLU A 361 24.81 -12.35 -0.59
CA GLU A 361 24.39 -13.43 0.32
C GLU A 361 23.11 -14.15 -0.13
N VAL A 362 22.38 -13.58 -1.09
CA VAL A 362 21.14 -14.13 -1.64
C VAL A 362 21.05 -13.82 -3.13
N ASP A 363 20.52 -14.78 -3.89
CA ASP A 363 20.17 -14.62 -5.30
C ASP A 363 18.66 -14.40 -5.45
N ILE A 364 18.28 -13.63 -6.47
CA ILE A 364 16.87 -13.45 -6.82
C ILE A 364 16.27 -14.80 -7.27
N LYS A 365 15.07 -15.15 -6.79
CA LYS A 365 14.35 -16.33 -7.25
C LYS A 365 14.02 -16.20 -8.74
N ASP A 366 14.09 -17.30 -9.49
CA ASP A 366 13.84 -17.31 -10.94
C ASP A 366 12.52 -16.61 -11.33
N VAL A 367 11.45 -16.87 -10.58
CA VAL A 367 10.13 -16.25 -10.82
C VAL A 367 10.18 -14.74 -10.60
N ASP A 368 10.84 -14.26 -9.55
CA ASP A 368 10.98 -12.83 -9.28
C ASP A 368 11.87 -12.14 -10.32
N ALA A 369 12.90 -12.84 -10.81
CA ALA A 369 13.76 -12.36 -11.89
C ALA A 369 12.99 -12.22 -13.21
N GLU A 370 12.18 -13.22 -13.56
CA GLU A 370 11.34 -13.20 -14.76
C GLU A 370 10.29 -12.08 -14.69
N MET A 371 9.58 -11.97 -13.56
CA MET A 371 8.59 -10.91 -13.35
C MET A 371 9.21 -9.51 -13.45
N ARG A 372 10.34 -9.29 -12.76
CA ARG A 372 11.08 -8.03 -12.89
C ARG A 372 11.53 -7.79 -14.32
N GLY A 373 12.03 -8.81 -15.02
CA GLY A 373 12.42 -8.70 -16.43
C GLY A 373 11.28 -8.19 -17.31
N ILE A 374 10.09 -8.78 -17.19
CA ILE A 374 8.89 -8.34 -17.92
C ILE A 374 8.51 -6.89 -17.56
N GLU A 375 8.55 -6.53 -16.28
CA GLU A 375 8.27 -5.16 -15.82
C GLU A 375 9.22 -4.15 -16.47
N MET A 376 10.54 -4.43 -16.46
CA MET A 376 11.55 -3.57 -17.07
C MET A 376 11.32 -3.42 -18.58
N GLU A 377 11.04 -4.53 -19.27
CA GLU A 377 10.85 -4.52 -20.72
C GLU A 377 9.60 -3.74 -21.15
N GLU A 378 8.47 -3.93 -20.47
CA GLU A 378 7.24 -3.20 -20.81
C GLU A 378 7.32 -1.73 -20.35
N PHE A 379 7.98 -1.45 -19.23
CA PHE A 379 8.26 -0.09 -18.79
C PHE A 379 9.08 0.68 -19.82
N GLU A 380 10.17 0.11 -20.32
CA GLU A 380 11.05 0.76 -21.29
C GLU A 380 10.31 1.10 -22.59
N LYS A 381 9.44 0.20 -23.06
CA LYS A 381 8.59 0.48 -24.24
C LYS A 381 7.62 1.64 -23.98
N ALA A 382 7.00 1.65 -22.80
CA ALA A 382 6.00 2.63 -22.45
C ALA A 382 6.59 4.00 -22.06
N SER A 383 7.82 4.05 -21.54
CA SER A 383 8.46 5.30 -21.12
C SER A 383 8.72 6.23 -22.31
N ILE A 384 9.10 5.66 -23.45
CA ILE A 384 9.30 6.37 -24.71
C ILE A 384 7.98 7.00 -25.18
N ILE A 385 6.91 6.21 -25.22
CA ILE A 385 5.57 6.65 -25.66
C ILE A 385 4.98 7.67 -24.66
N GLY A 386 5.15 7.42 -23.37
CA GLY A 386 4.66 8.29 -22.29
C GLY A 386 5.30 9.68 -22.36
N ALA A 387 6.61 9.75 -22.64
CA ALA A 387 7.31 11.02 -22.82
C ALA A 387 6.76 11.82 -24.00
N GLU A 388 6.45 11.17 -25.13
CA GLU A 388 5.82 11.83 -26.30
C GLU A 388 4.43 12.38 -25.97
N ASN A 389 3.68 11.70 -25.11
CA ASN A 389 2.32 12.09 -24.72
C ASN A 389 2.25 12.98 -23.46
N GLY A 390 3.39 13.36 -22.89
CA GLY A 390 3.47 14.22 -21.70
C GLY A 390 3.07 13.53 -20.38
N VAL A 391 3.10 12.19 -20.34
CA VAL A 391 2.93 11.39 -19.12
C VAL A 391 4.30 11.14 -18.50
N THR A 392 4.43 11.47 -17.21
CA THR A 392 5.68 11.19 -16.49
C THR A 392 5.61 9.80 -15.89
N LEU A 393 6.19 8.83 -16.61
CA LEU A 393 6.29 7.45 -16.17
C LEU A 393 7.67 7.21 -15.52
N LYS A 394 7.68 6.75 -14.27
CA LYS A 394 8.90 6.44 -13.50
C LYS A 394 8.86 5.02 -12.96
N LEU A 395 10.02 4.39 -12.89
CA LEU A 395 10.16 3.07 -12.29
C LEU A 395 10.53 3.23 -10.82
N LEU A 396 9.75 2.64 -9.93
CA LEU A 396 10.05 2.51 -8.50
C LEU A 396 10.59 1.09 -8.28
N ASP A 397 11.89 0.89 -8.51
CA ASP A 397 12.50 -0.45 -8.45
C ASP A 397 12.81 -0.89 -7.01
N THR A 398 11.81 -1.49 -6.36
CA THR A 398 11.90 -1.96 -4.98
C THR A 398 12.38 -3.41 -4.84
N THR A 399 12.53 -4.17 -5.94
CA THR A 399 12.80 -5.61 -5.88
C THR A 399 14.08 -5.90 -5.11
N ARG A 400 15.18 -5.26 -5.49
CA ARG A 400 16.50 -5.56 -4.92
C ARG A 400 16.61 -5.18 -3.45
N MET A 401 16.17 -3.98 -3.07
CA MET A 401 16.23 -3.56 -1.67
C MET A 401 15.34 -4.44 -0.79
N SER A 402 14.21 -4.93 -1.31
CA SER A 402 13.29 -5.79 -0.57
C SER A 402 13.83 -7.22 -0.43
N MET A 403 14.51 -7.74 -1.45
CA MET A 403 15.21 -9.05 -1.41
C MET A 403 16.23 -9.14 -0.28
N LEU A 404 16.84 -8.03 0.10
CA LEU A 404 17.83 -7.99 1.17
C LEU A 404 17.19 -7.97 2.57
N ARG A 405 15.86 -8.03 2.69
CA ARG A 405 15.12 -7.84 3.95
C ARG A 405 14.28 -9.04 4.37
N PRO A 406 14.84 -10.26 4.44
CA PRO A 406 14.09 -11.43 4.91
C PRO A 406 13.59 -11.27 6.36
N ASP A 407 14.20 -10.37 7.12
CA ASP A 407 13.87 -10.04 8.51
C ASP A 407 12.60 -9.20 8.68
N GLY A 408 12.10 -8.59 7.61
CA GLY A 408 11.00 -7.63 7.68
C GLY A 408 9.59 -8.21 7.66
N HIS A 409 9.44 -9.51 7.48
CA HIS A 409 8.13 -10.15 7.32
C HIS A 409 7.43 -10.44 8.66
N PRO A 410 6.08 -10.45 8.71
CA PRO A 410 5.36 -10.84 9.91
C PRO A 410 5.64 -12.27 10.37
N GLY A 411 5.87 -13.20 9.44
CA GLY A 411 6.01 -14.61 9.73
C GLY A 411 4.80 -15.10 10.53
N PRO A 412 5.00 -15.74 11.71
CA PRO A 412 3.89 -16.21 12.53
C PRO A 412 3.13 -15.05 13.20
N TYR A 413 3.76 -13.88 13.35
CA TYR A 413 3.20 -12.68 13.99
C TYR A 413 2.29 -11.90 13.04
N ARG A 414 1.78 -12.53 11.97
CA ARG A 414 0.56 -12.10 11.28
C ARG A 414 -0.70 -12.28 12.16
N GLN A 415 -0.64 -13.18 13.14
CA GLN A 415 -1.71 -13.43 14.11
C GLN A 415 -1.34 -12.81 15.45
N PHE A 416 -2.34 -12.40 16.22
CA PHE A 416 -2.11 -11.85 17.55
C PHE A 416 -1.63 -12.93 18.53
N GLN A 417 -0.41 -12.77 19.04
CA GLN A 417 0.18 -13.62 20.08
C GLN A 417 0.11 -15.13 19.73
N PRO A 418 0.69 -15.54 18.58
CA PRO A 418 0.44 -16.86 17.98
C PRO A 418 0.86 -18.03 18.89
N PHE A 419 1.81 -17.80 19.80
CA PHE A 419 2.39 -18.81 20.68
C PHE A 419 1.99 -18.67 22.16
N ALA A 420 1.05 -17.77 22.49
CA ALA A 420 0.70 -17.51 23.89
C ALA A 420 -0.01 -18.68 24.60
N LYS A 421 -0.68 -19.56 23.84
CA LYS A 421 -1.36 -20.75 24.38
C LYS A 421 -0.52 -22.01 24.32
N ASP A 422 0.32 -22.12 23.29
CA ASP A 422 1.20 -23.26 23.03
C ASP A 422 2.43 -22.75 22.28
N GLU A 423 3.61 -22.87 22.89
CA GLU A 423 4.89 -22.44 22.34
C GLU A 423 5.28 -23.23 21.06
N ASN A 424 4.70 -24.41 20.86
CA ASN A 424 4.96 -25.29 19.71
C ASN A 424 3.81 -25.28 18.69
N ALA A 425 2.89 -24.31 18.78
CA ALA A 425 1.75 -24.20 17.88
C ALA A 425 2.22 -24.12 16.42
N LYS A 426 1.60 -24.90 15.54
CA LYS A 426 1.78 -24.74 14.09
C LYS A 426 0.87 -23.64 13.61
N VAL A 427 1.45 -22.54 13.16
CA VAL A 427 0.73 -21.36 12.66
C VAL A 427 1.10 -21.05 11.22
N GLN A 428 0.20 -20.37 10.52
CA GLN A 428 0.46 -19.89 9.18
C GLN A 428 1.47 -18.74 9.24
N ASN A 429 2.54 -18.84 8.44
CA ASN A 429 3.52 -17.77 8.31
C ASN A 429 3.18 -16.89 7.12
N ASP A 430 3.35 -15.57 7.30
CA ASP A 430 3.34 -14.60 6.23
C ASP A 430 4.77 -14.14 5.92
N CYS A 431 5.31 -14.62 4.81
CA CYS A 431 6.65 -14.26 4.33
C CYS A 431 6.58 -13.45 3.03
N LEU A 432 5.43 -12.84 2.76
CA LEU A 432 5.15 -12.05 1.57
C LEU A 432 4.92 -10.57 1.94
N HIS A 433 4.05 -10.31 2.92
CA HIS A 433 3.78 -8.95 3.41
C HIS A 433 4.83 -8.50 4.42
N TRP A 434 4.80 -7.22 4.80
CA TRP A 434 5.80 -6.57 5.62
C TRP A 434 5.22 -6.14 6.96
N CYS A 435 6.00 -6.30 8.03
CA CYS A 435 5.71 -5.65 9.30
C CYS A 435 5.64 -4.13 9.11
N LEU A 436 4.76 -3.48 9.87
CA LEU A 436 4.70 -2.03 10.00
C LEU A 436 4.87 -1.61 11.47
N PRO A 437 5.76 -0.65 11.77
CA PRO A 437 6.83 -0.13 10.90
C PRO A 437 7.79 -1.23 10.42
N GLY A 438 8.52 -0.98 9.32
CA GLY A 438 9.38 -2.00 8.71
C GLY A 438 10.03 -1.59 7.37
N PRO A 439 10.57 -2.55 6.59
CA PRO A 439 11.37 -2.24 5.39
C PRO A 439 10.65 -1.39 4.34
N ILE A 440 9.34 -1.58 4.23
CA ILE A 440 8.46 -0.87 3.30
C ILE A 440 8.44 0.65 3.54
N ASP A 441 8.80 1.11 4.75
CA ASP A 441 8.93 2.54 5.05
C ASP A 441 10.02 3.21 4.19
N SER A 442 11.09 2.49 3.84
CA SER A 442 12.16 3.00 2.97
C SER A 442 11.70 3.19 1.52
N TRP A 443 10.60 2.55 1.09
CA TRP A 443 10.02 2.82 -0.23
C TRP A 443 9.46 4.25 -0.29
N ASN A 444 8.96 4.77 0.84
CA ASN A 444 8.46 6.14 0.93
C ASN A 444 9.59 7.16 0.83
N ASP A 445 10.73 6.92 1.49
CA ASP A 445 11.94 7.76 1.36
C ASP A 445 12.30 7.94 -0.14
N ILE A 446 12.37 6.83 -0.88
CA ILE A 446 12.67 6.84 -2.32
C ILE A 446 11.56 7.55 -3.10
N LEU A 447 10.30 7.21 -2.83
CA LEU A 447 9.14 7.78 -3.53
C LEU A 447 9.10 9.30 -3.40
N MET A 448 9.33 9.83 -2.20
CA MET A 448 9.39 11.27 -1.97
C MET A 448 10.56 11.93 -2.71
N GLU A 449 11.74 11.33 -2.68
CA GLU A 449 12.90 11.84 -3.41
C GLU A 449 12.63 11.86 -4.91
N MET A 450 11.97 10.83 -5.47
CA MET A 450 11.56 10.81 -6.87
C MET A 450 10.53 11.88 -7.21
N VAL A 451 9.57 12.15 -6.32
CA VAL A 451 8.60 13.26 -6.49
C VAL A 451 9.33 14.59 -6.52
N ILE A 452 10.29 14.83 -5.61
CA ILE A 452 11.06 16.08 -5.56
C ILE A 452 11.89 16.25 -6.83
N ARG A 453 12.58 15.19 -7.27
CA ARG A 453 13.42 15.23 -8.48
C ARG A 453 12.62 15.34 -9.78
N GLY A 454 11.41 14.77 -9.81
CA GLY A 454 10.55 14.80 -11.00
C GLY A 454 9.58 15.98 -11.06
N ALA A 455 9.47 16.78 -10.00
CA ALA A 455 8.67 18.02 -9.99
C ALA A 455 9.40 19.23 -10.63
N HIS A 456 10.64 19.03 -11.06
CA HIS A 456 11.51 19.99 -11.74
C HIS A 456 12.01 19.38 -13.05
#